data_AF-A0A2A8B4P1-F1
#
_entry.id   AF-A0A2A8B4P1-F1
#
_cell.length_a   1.000
_cell.length_b   1.000
_cell.length_c   1.000
_cell.angle_alpha   90.00
_cell.angle_beta   90.00
_cell.angle_gamma   90.00
#
_symmetry.space_group_name_H-M   'P 1'
#
loop_
_entity.id
_entity.type
_entity.pdbx_description
1 polymer ?
#
loop_
_entity_poly.entity_id
_entity_poly.type
_entity_poly.pdbx_seq_one_letter_code
_entity_poly.pdbx_strand_id
1 'polypeptide(L)'
;EIVLNHLTSEDDMKRMVECFRISRKLTRTEPLKSLIVEEIYPGPDVKDEDEAAIRKALLEGVSTLQHPCATARMGLPDDPLSVVDEQGRVHGVKGLRIVDASIFPHI
;
A
#
# COMPACT_ATOMS: atom_id res chain seq x y z
N GLU A 1 -11.61 1.23 16.58
CA GLU A 1 -10.98 2.11 15.57
C GLU A 1 -10.22 1.24 14.58
N ILE A 2 -10.19 1.61 13.29
CA ILE A 2 -9.40 0.90 12.27
C ILE A 2 -8.16 1.75 12.01
N VAL A 3 -6.98 1.19 12.27
CA VAL A 3 -5.69 1.86 12.08
C VAL A 3 -4.97 1.18 10.92
N LEU A 4 -4.77 1.90 9.82
CA LEU A 4 -4.20 1.34 8.59
C LEU A 4 -2.66 1.28 8.58
N ASN A 5 -2.00 1.97 9.52
CA ASN A 5 -0.53 2.04 9.62
C ASN A 5 0.17 2.34 8.27
N HIS A 6 -0.44 3.20 7.44
CA HIS A 6 0.14 3.57 6.16
C HIS A 6 1.55 4.17 6.35
N LEU A 7 2.50 3.68 5.55
CA LEU A 7 3.86 4.20 5.47
C LEU A 7 4.65 4.17 6.79
N THR A 8 4.23 3.36 7.77
CA THR A 8 5.01 3.17 9.02
C THR A 8 6.22 2.26 8.84
N SER A 9 6.22 1.41 7.81
CA SER A 9 7.39 0.65 7.38
C SER A 9 8.28 1.51 6.51
N GLU A 10 9.57 1.58 6.83
CA GLU A 10 10.56 2.27 5.98
C GLU A 10 10.63 1.71 4.57
N ASP A 11 10.34 0.42 4.40
CA ASP A 11 10.38 -0.21 3.08
C ASP A 11 9.16 0.18 2.22
N ASP A 12 8.02 0.51 2.82
CA ASP A 12 6.89 1.10 2.10
C ASP A 12 7.21 2.52 1.68
N MET A 13 7.79 3.31 2.60
CA MET A 13 8.17 4.69 2.33
C MET A 13 9.21 4.80 1.20
N LYS A 14 10.25 3.95 1.22
CA LYS A 14 11.26 3.92 0.14
C LYS A 14 10.63 3.64 -1.22
N ARG A 15 9.73 2.65 -1.30
CA ARG A 15 9.02 2.31 -2.54
C ARG A 15 8.16 3.48 -3.03
N MET A 16 7.45 4.15 -2.13
CA MET A 16 6.63 5.31 -2.50
C MET A 16 7.48 6.49 -3.01
N VAL A 17 8.64 6.77 -2.41
CA VAL A 17 9.58 7.78 -2.90
C VAL A 17 10.11 7.42 -4.29
N GLU A 18 10.41 6.14 -4.54
CA GLU A 18 10.81 5.67 -5.86
C GLU A 18 9.69 5.84 -6.89
N CYS A 19 8.47 5.41 -6.56
CA CYS A 19 7.28 5.58 -7.39
C CYS A 19 7.03 7.05 -7.73
N PHE A 20 7.22 7.96 -6.77
CA PHE A 20 7.12 9.39 -6.97
C PHE A 20 8.11 9.88 -8.05
N ARG A 21 9.40 9.55 -7.90
CA ARG A 21 10.45 9.94 -8.86
C ARG A 21 10.21 9.35 -10.25
N ILE A 22 9.77 8.10 -10.33
CA ILE A 22 9.40 7.44 -11.59
C ILE A 22 8.21 8.15 -12.24
N SER A 23 7.18 8.48 -11.47
CA SER A 23 5.99 9.16 -11.98
C SER A 23 6.34 10.51 -12.59
N ARG A 24 7.17 11.31 -11.92
CA ARG A 24 7.68 12.58 -12.47
C ARG A 24 8.55 12.41 -13.70
N LYS A 25 9.42 11.40 -13.71
CA LYS A 25 10.22 11.10 -14.89
C LYS A 25 9.32 10.77 -16.08
N LEU A 26 8.28 9.97 -15.87
CA LEU A 26 7.31 9.58 -16.90
C LEU A 26 6.54 10.79 -17.44
N THR A 27 6.04 11.68 -16.59
CA THR A 27 5.28 12.86 -17.03
C THR A 27 6.13 13.85 -17.84
N ARG A 28 7.46 13.83 -17.66
CA ARG A 28 8.43 14.63 -18.44
C ARG A 28 8.85 13.98 -19.77
N THR A 29 8.26 12.84 -20.15
CA THR A 29 8.47 12.22 -21.47
C THR A 29 7.35 12.54 -22.44
N GLU A 30 7.63 12.51 -23.75
CA GLU A 30 6.58 12.62 -24.78
C GLU A 30 5.75 11.34 -24.87
N PRO A 31 4.44 11.42 -25.14
CA PRO A 31 3.68 12.64 -25.46
C PRO A 31 3.12 13.39 -24.23
N LEU A 32 3.27 12.84 -23.02
CA LEU A 32 2.68 13.41 -21.80
C LEU A 32 3.19 14.82 -21.50
N LYS A 33 4.50 15.05 -21.69
CA LYS A 33 5.13 16.34 -21.44
C LYS A 33 4.44 17.50 -22.17
N SER A 34 4.04 17.28 -23.42
CA SER A 34 3.35 18.30 -24.23
C SER A 34 1.90 18.56 -23.80
N LEU A 35 1.30 17.67 -23.00
CA LEU A 35 -0.09 17.76 -22.55
C LEU A 35 -0.23 18.30 -21.12
N ILE A 36 0.85 18.23 -20.33
CA ILE A 36 0.86 18.63 -18.93
C ILE A 36 1.28 20.10 -18.83
N VAL A 37 0.38 20.93 -18.31
CA VAL A 37 0.67 22.36 -18.07
C VAL A 37 1.61 22.51 -16.87
N GLU A 38 1.23 21.91 -15.73
CA GLU A 38 2.02 21.92 -14.51
C GLU A 38 1.62 20.75 -13.59
N GLU A 39 2.49 20.44 -12.63
CA GLU A 39 2.21 19.49 -11.57
C GLU A 39 1.49 20.20 -10.42
N ILE A 40 0.30 19.71 -10.04
CA ILE A 40 -0.52 20.35 -9.01
C ILE A 40 -0.06 19.97 -7.59
N TYR A 41 0.29 18.70 -7.37
CA TYR A 41 0.71 18.19 -6.07
C TYR A 41 1.86 17.19 -6.21
N PRO A 42 2.90 17.26 -5.37
CA PRO A 42 3.19 18.28 -4.36
C PRO A 42 3.59 19.64 -4.94
N GLY A 43 3.62 19.75 -6.27
CA GLY A 43 3.95 20.98 -6.98
C GLY A 43 5.42 21.06 -7.39
N PRO A 44 5.77 22.00 -8.28
CA PRO A 44 7.10 22.09 -8.88
C PRO A 44 8.20 22.50 -7.90
N ASP A 45 7.85 23.10 -6.76
CA ASP A 45 8.81 23.58 -5.75
C ASP A 45 9.47 22.45 -4.96
N VAL A 46 8.80 21.31 -4.82
CA VAL A 46 9.42 20.09 -4.27
C VAL A 46 10.33 19.52 -5.34
N LYS A 47 11.63 19.44 -5.09
CA LYS A 47 12.61 18.91 -6.05
C LYS A 47 12.76 17.39 -5.95
N ASP A 48 13.20 16.74 -7.02
CA ASP A 48 13.31 15.27 -7.09
C ASP A 48 14.38 14.72 -6.11
N GLU A 49 15.42 15.52 -5.84
CA GLU A 49 16.48 15.23 -4.89
C GLU A 49 16.10 15.50 -3.43
N ASP A 50 15.03 16.26 -3.16
CA ASP A 50 14.59 16.59 -1.80
C ASP A 50 13.70 15.47 -1.24
N GLU A 51 14.34 14.39 -0.79
CA GLU A 51 13.64 13.24 -0.24
C GLU A 51 12.80 13.58 1.00
N ALA A 52 13.23 14.54 1.82
CA ALA A 52 12.50 14.93 3.02
C ALA A 52 11.16 15.60 2.66
N ALA A 53 11.17 16.50 1.69
CA ALA A 53 9.95 17.13 1.18
C ALA A 53 9.02 16.10 0.50
N ILE A 54 9.58 15.16 -0.27
CA ILE A 54 8.80 14.08 -0.91
C ILE A 54 8.13 13.20 0.16
N ARG A 55 8.87 12.75 1.18
CA ARG A 55 8.33 11.93 2.28
C ARG A 55 7.20 12.66 3.02
N LYS A 56 7.38 13.95 3.30
CA LYS A 56 6.34 14.78 3.92
C LYS A 56 5.07 14.81 3.06
N ALA A 57 5.20 15.09 1.77
CA ALA A 57 4.06 15.08 0.85
C ALA A 57 3.37 13.70 0.78
N LEU A 58 4.14 12.61 0.75
CA LEU A 58 3.57 11.26 0.76
C LEU A 58 2.75 11.01 2.04
N LEU A 59 3.24 11.43 3.20
CA LEU A 59 2.51 11.27 4.47
C LEU A 59 1.23 12.12 4.53
N GLU A 60 1.25 13.33 3.97
CA GLU A 60 0.08 14.22 3.93
C GLU A 60 -0.96 13.79 2.89
N GLY A 61 -0.51 13.18 1.78
CA GLY A 61 -1.36 12.79 0.66
C GLY A 61 -1.80 11.32 0.65
N VAL A 62 -1.25 10.46 1.52
CA VAL A 62 -1.55 9.02 1.49
C VAL A 62 -3.03 8.76 1.81
N SER A 63 -3.64 7.91 1.00
CA SER A 63 -5.00 7.41 1.21
C SER A 63 -5.09 5.96 0.75
N THR A 64 -6.20 5.30 1.06
CA THR A 64 -6.45 3.91 0.66
C THR A 64 -7.18 3.85 -0.68
N LEU A 65 -6.84 2.86 -1.51
CA LEU A 65 -7.62 2.48 -2.69
C LEU A 65 -8.76 1.50 -2.37
N GLN A 66 -9.12 1.34 -1.09
CA GLN A 66 -10.24 0.53 -0.61
C GLN A 66 -10.12 -0.98 -0.90
N HIS A 67 -8.91 -1.53 -0.78
CA HIS A 67 -8.63 -2.98 -0.88
C HIS A 67 -8.15 -3.61 0.44
N PRO A 68 -8.89 -3.50 1.57
CA PRO A 68 -8.50 -4.16 2.80
C PRO A 68 -8.62 -5.69 2.68
N CYS A 69 -7.65 -6.43 3.21
CA CYS A 69 -7.63 -7.89 3.21
C CYS A 69 -6.75 -8.41 4.36
N ALA A 70 -6.52 -9.73 4.41
CA ALA A 70 -5.55 -10.41 5.28
C ALA A 70 -5.78 -10.32 6.80
N THR A 71 -6.91 -9.79 7.27
CA THR A 71 -7.23 -9.69 8.71
C THR A 71 -7.53 -11.03 9.38
N ALA A 72 -7.82 -12.08 8.60
CA ALA A 72 -8.03 -13.45 9.05
C ALA A 72 -7.21 -14.44 8.20
N ARG A 73 -5.91 -14.14 8.04
CA ARG A 73 -5.03 -14.80 7.05
C ARG A 73 -5.08 -16.33 7.10
N MET A 74 -5.12 -16.91 5.91
CA MET A 74 -4.95 -18.34 5.69
C MET A 74 -3.49 -18.76 5.91
N GLY A 75 -3.25 -19.89 6.56
CA GLY A 75 -1.91 -20.38 6.82
C GLY A 75 -1.86 -21.82 7.33
N LEU A 76 -0.65 -22.26 7.68
CA LEU A 76 -0.44 -23.58 8.28
C LEU A 76 -0.86 -23.58 9.76
N PRO A 77 -1.30 -24.72 10.32
CA PRO A 77 -1.74 -24.80 11.72
C PRO A 77 -0.68 -24.41 12.76
N ASP A 78 0.60 -24.43 12.40
CA ASP A 78 1.74 -24.05 13.24
C ASP A 78 2.21 -22.60 13.01
N ASP A 79 1.65 -21.88 12.03
CA ASP A 79 1.85 -20.44 11.88
C ASP A 79 1.04 -19.70 12.96
N PRO A 80 1.69 -19.05 13.94
CA PRO A 80 0.99 -18.38 15.05
C PRO A 80 0.14 -17.19 14.61
N LEU A 81 0.29 -16.71 13.37
CA LEU A 81 -0.49 -15.62 12.81
C LEU A 81 -1.66 -16.10 11.94
N SER A 82 -1.76 -17.40 11.66
CA SER A 82 -2.85 -17.96 10.84
C SER A 82 -4.17 -18.02 11.62
N VAL A 83 -5.28 -17.77 10.91
CA VAL A 83 -6.64 -17.84 11.48
C VAL A 83 -7.44 -18.98 10.87
N VAL A 84 -7.22 -19.28 9.58
CA VAL A 84 -7.92 -20.33 8.85
C VAL A 84 -6.96 -21.26 8.10
N ASP A 85 -7.39 -22.51 7.90
CA ASP A 85 -6.72 -23.46 7.02
C ASP A 85 -6.98 -23.19 5.53
N GLU A 86 -6.42 -24.02 4.65
CA GLU A 86 -6.54 -23.88 3.19
C GLU A 86 -7.98 -23.99 2.66
N GLN A 87 -8.90 -24.44 3.50
CA GLN A 87 -10.32 -24.59 3.19
C GLN A 87 -11.18 -23.52 3.87
N GLY A 88 -10.54 -22.52 4.47
CA GLY A 88 -11.18 -21.42 5.19
C GLY A 88 -11.73 -21.82 6.56
N ARG A 89 -11.38 -22.99 7.10
CA ARG A 89 -11.88 -23.43 8.42
C ARG A 89 -11.09 -22.76 9.53
N VAL A 90 -11.80 -22.19 10.49
CA VAL A 90 -11.18 -21.47 11.62
C VAL A 90 -10.46 -22.46 12.54
N HIS A 91 -9.20 -22.18 12.84
CA HIS A 91 -8.40 -23.03 13.74
C HIS A 91 -9.04 -23.11 15.13
N GLY A 92 -9.16 -24.32 15.68
CA GLY A 92 -9.74 -24.56 17.01
C GLY A 92 -11.27 -24.45 17.10
N VAL A 93 -11.98 -24.11 16.02
CA VAL A 93 -13.45 -23.96 16.03
C VAL A 93 -14.10 -24.93 15.05
N LYS A 94 -15.03 -25.76 15.54
CA LYS A 94 -15.75 -26.72 14.70
C LYS A 94 -16.92 -26.03 13.98
N GLY A 95 -17.08 -26.33 12.68
CA GLY A 95 -18.24 -25.91 11.90
C GLY A 95 -18.24 -24.44 11.46
N LEU A 96 -17.13 -23.70 11.63
CA LEU A 96 -16.99 -22.30 11.22
C LEU A 96 -16.00 -22.16 10.07
N ARG A 97 -16.36 -21.37 9.05
CA ARG A 97 -15.48 -20.98 7.95
C ARG A 97 -15.56 -19.48 7.66
N ILE A 98 -14.47 -18.92 7.14
CA ILE A 98 -14.41 -17.55 6.60
C ILE A 98 -14.16 -17.64 5.10
N VAL A 99 -14.96 -16.93 4.31
CA VAL A 99 -14.94 -16.99 2.83
C VAL A 99 -15.06 -15.57 2.26
N ASP A 100 -14.04 -14.76 2.50
CA ASP A 100 -13.90 -13.40 1.95
C ASP A 100 -12.40 -13.00 1.87
N ALA A 101 -12.11 -11.76 1.46
CA ALA A 101 -10.74 -11.28 1.27
C ALA A 101 -9.89 -11.25 2.56
N SER A 102 -10.48 -11.33 3.75
CA SER A 102 -9.74 -11.40 5.00
C SER A 102 -8.81 -12.61 5.08
N ILE A 103 -9.10 -13.68 4.33
CA ILE A 103 -8.29 -14.91 4.35
C ILE A 103 -7.05 -14.84 3.45
N PHE A 104 -6.93 -13.84 2.57
CA PHE A 104 -5.77 -13.75 1.67
C PHE A 104 -4.49 -13.62 2.51
N PRO A 105 -3.45 -14.43 2.27
CA PRO A 105 -2.28 -14.46 3.14
C PRO A 105 -1.38 -13.23 2.97
N HIS A 106 -1.42 -12.58 1.80
CA HIS A 106 -0.62 -11.42 1.42
C HIS A 106 -1.38 -10.54 0.39
N ILE A 107 -0.96 -9.27 0.28
CA ILE A 107 -1.33 -8.31 -0.79
C ILE A 107 -0.27 -8.38 -1.89
#